data_AF-A0A9D8Q153-F1
#
_entry.id   AF-A0A9D8Q153-F1
#
_cell.length_a   1.000
_cell.length_b   1.000
_cell.length_c   1.000
_cell.angle_alpha   90.00
_cell.angle_beta   90.00
_cell.angle_gamma   90.00
#
_symmetry.space_group_name_H-M   'P 1'
#
loop_
_entity.id
_entity.type
_entity.pdbx_description
1 polymer ?
#
loop_
_entity_poly.entity_id
_entity_poly.type
_entity_poly.pdbx_seq_one_letter_code
_entity_poly.pdbx_strand_id
1 'polypeptide(L)'
;DALKLMRELKGIGAQNPLADRPDRMATRRLIAAAAAAYQQIAGDPDGRVRATLEIIWLLGWAPHESQQKPLRRGSATVSLKDVLGKND
;
A
#
# COMPACT_ATOMS: atom_id res chain seq x y z
N ASP A 1 -0.11 20.55 -15.63
CA ASP A 1 -0.15 21.43 -14.45
C ASP A 1 -0.51 20.64 -13.19
N ALA A 2 -0.17 21.17 -12.02
CA ALA A 2 -0.36 20.50 -10.74
C ALA A 2 -1.83 20.22 -10.37
N LEU A 3 -2.78 21.04 -10.83
CA LEU A 3 -4.20 20.84 -10.53
C LEU A 3 -4.78 19.65 -11.32
N LYS A 4 -4.32 19.44 -12.56
CA LYS A 4 -4.64 18.24 -13.33
C LYS A 4 -4.09 16.99 -12.63
N LEU A 5 -2.82 17.02 -12.21
CA LEU A 5 -2.21 15.92 -11.47
C LEU A 5 -3.00 15.57 -10.20
N MET A 6 -3.40 16.56 -9.39
CA MET A 6 -4.22 16.32 -8.19
C MET A 6 -5.57 15.63 -8.51
N ARG A 7 -6.19 15.95 -9.66
CA ARG A 7 -7.43 15.29 -10.09
C ARG A 7 -7.18 13.86 -10.55
N GLU A 8 -6.09 13.61 -11.27
CA GLU A 8 -5.70 12.26 -11.72
C GLU A 8 -5.40 11.35 -10.53
N LEU A 9 -4.61 11.83 -9.56
CA LEU A 9 -4.33 11.10 -8.31
C LEU A 9 -5.63 10.77 -7.55
N LYS A 10 -6.57 11.71 -7.48
CA LYS A 10 -7.89 11.45 -6.90
C LYS A 10 -8.66 10.38 -7.67
N GLY A 11 -8.59 10.38 -9.00
CA GLY A 11 -9.25 9.40 -9.86
C GLY A 11 -8.77 7.96 -9.65
N ILE A 12 -7.47 7.78 -9.37
CA ILE A 12 -6.89 6.46 -9.05
C ILE A 12 -6.97 6.07 -7.57
N GLY A 13 -7.64 6.88 -6.73
CA GLY A 13 -7.75 6.62 -5.30
C GLY A 13 -6.49 6.93 -4.48
N ALA A 14 -5.50 7.60 -5.05
CA ALA A 14 -4.28 8.05 -4.35
C ALA A 14 -4.58 9.27 -3.46
N GLN A 15 -5.39 9.05 -2.43
CA GLN A 15 -5.69 10.05 -1.40
C GLN A 15 -4.61 10.04 -0.31
N ASN A 16 -4.50 11.12 0.46
CA ASN A 16 -3.54 11.25 1.56
C ASN A 16 -3.92 10.33 2.74
N PRO A 17 -3.20 9.21 2.99
CA PRO A 17 -3.53 8.26 4.04
C PRO A 17 -2.81 8.57 5.37
N LEU A 18 -2.05 9.67 5.45
CA LEU A 18 -1.24 10.00 6.62
C LEU A 18 -2.13 10.30 7.83
N ALA A 19 -1.81 9.70 8.97
CA ALA A 19 -2.49 9.95 10.24
C ALA A 19 -2.36 11.42 10.68
N ASP A 20 -1.19 12.02 10.48
CA ASP A 20 -0.89 13.41 10.87
C ASP A 20 -1.33 14.43 9.80
N ARG A 21 -2.25 14.06 8.91
CA ARG A 21 -2.75 15.01 7.90
C ARG A 21 -3.54 16.13 8.60
N PRO A 22 -3.56 17.35 8.03
CA PRO A 22 -4.42 18.40 8.57
C PRO A 22 -5.91 17.99 8.56
N ASP A 23 -6.59 18.14 9.68
CA ASP A 23 -8.04 17.86 9.79
C ASP A 23 -8.93 18.90 9.09
N ARG A 24 -8.35 20.04 8.72
CA ARG A 24 -9.05 21.12 8.02
C ARG A 24 -8.97 20.94 6.50
N MET A 25 -10.02 21.40 5.82
CA MET A 25 -10.04 21.50 4.37
C MET A 25 -8.93 22.42 3.85
N ALA A 26 -8.35 22.05 2.70
CA ALA A 26 -7.40 22.90 2.00
C ALA A 26 -8.08 24.19 1.51
N THR A 27 -7.43 25.32 1.74
CA THR A 27 -7.91 26.62 1.25
C THR A 27 -7.51 26.83 -0.21
N ARG A 28 -8.24 27.69 -0.95
CA ARG A 28 -7.86 28.10 -2.30
C ARG A 28 -6.44 28.67 -2.36
N ARG A 29 -6.05 29.46 -1.34
CA ARG A 29 -4.71 30.04 -1.22
C ARG A 29 -3.62 28.96 -1.11
N LEU A 30 -3.85 27.94 -0.28
CA LEU A 30 -2.91 26.83 -0.13
C LEU A 30 -2.74 26.06 -1.44
N ILE A 31 -3.85 25.72 -2.10
CA ILE A 31 -3.82 24.98 -3.37
C ILE A 31 -3.09 25.78 -4.46
N ALA A 32 -3.35 27.09 -4.56
CA ALA A 32 -2.67 27.95 -5.52
C ALA A 32 -1.15 28.03 -5.25
N ALA A 33 -0.75 28.21 -3.98
CA ALA A 33 0.65 28.24 -3.59
C ALA A 33 1.36 26.90 -3.89
N ALA A 34 0.71 25.77 -3.59
CA ALA A 34 1.24 24.45 -3.90
C ALA A 34 1.41 24.26 -5.42
N ALA A 35 0.41 24.64 -6.22
CA ALA A 35 0.47 24.51 -7.67
C ALA A 35 1.64 25.31 -8.28
N ALA A 36 1.88 26.53 -7.78
CA ALA A 36 3.02 27.35 -8.20
C ALA A 36 4.36 26.70 -7.81
N ALA A 37 4.48 26.21 -6.57
CA ALA A 37 5.70 25.54 -6.10
C ALA A 37 6.01 24.26 -6.92
N TYR A 38 5.00 23.43 -7.21
CA TYR A 38 5.19 22.24 -8.04
C TYR A 38 5.68 22.57 -9.45
N GLN A 39 5.16 23.65 -10.05
CA GLN A 39 5.62 24.09 -11.37
C GLN A 39 7.07 24.57 -11.35
N GLN A 40 7.54 25.17 -10.26
CA GLN A 40 8.93 25.61 -10.12
C GLN A 40 9.90 24.46 -9.89
N ILE A 41 9.50 23.46 -9.09
CA ILE A 41 10.40 22.38 -8.66
C ILE A 41 10.44 21.23 -9.67
N ALA A 42 9.30 20.90 -10.27
CA ALA A 42 9.13 19.71 -11.11
C ALA A 42 8.47 20.03 -12.46
N GLY A 43 8.51 21.31 -12.88
CA GLY A 43 7.98 21.73 -14.17
C GLY A 43 8.86 21.29 -15.33
N ASP A 44 8.23 20.79 -16.38
CA ASP A 44 8.89 20.46 -17.65
C ASP A 44 8.80 21.62 -18.66
N PRO A 45 9.68 21.64 -19.69
CA PRO A 45 9.62 22.65 -20.76
C PRO A 45 8.28 22.72 -21.51
N ASP A 46 7.49 21.66 -21.48
CA ASP A 46 6.15 21.59 -22.09
C ASP A 46 5.03 22.09 -21.15
N GLY A 47 5.37 22.61 -19.97
CA GLY A 47 4.42 23.13 -18.98
C GLY A 47 3.71 22.04 -18.15
N ARG A 48 4.16 20.78 -18.23
CA ARG A 48 3.68 19.71 -17.35
C ARG A 48 4.44 19.72 -16.02
N VAL A 49 3.89 18.99 -15.04
CA VAL A 49 4.56 18.73 -13.75
C VAL A 49 4.87 17.25 -13.73
N ARG A 50 6.15 16.90 -13.62
CA ARG A 50 6.58 15.50 -13.52
C ARG A 50 6.34 14.98 -12.11
N ALA A 51 5.76 13.78 -12.02
CA ALA A 51 5.58 13.07 -10.76
C ALA A 51 6.05 11.62 -10.92
N THR A 52 6.75 11.13 -9.90
CA THR A 52 7.13 9.71 -9.78
C THR A 52 6.24 9.07 -8.74
N LEU A 53 5.67 7.91 -9.07
CA LEU A 53 4.77 7.15 -8.20
C LEU A 53 5.44 5.83 -7.86
N GLU A 54 5.42 5.48 -6.58
CA GLU A 54 5.79 4.16 -6.09
C GLU A 54 4.51 3.43 -5.69
N ILE A 55 4.30 2.24 -6.28
CA ILE A 55 3.11 1.43 -6.02
C ILE A 55 3.53 0.17 -5.29
N ILE A 56 3.03 0.03 -4.05
CA ILE A 56 3.27 -1.14 -3.21
C ILE A 56 2.10 -2.10 -3.40
N TRP A 57 2.40 -3.34 -3.78
CA TRP A 57 1.42 -4.41 -3.94
C TRP A 57 1.58 -5.43 -2.82
N LEU A 58 0.47 -5.85 -2.21
CA LEU A 58 0.45 -6.93 -1.22
C LEU A 58 -0.52 -8.01 -1.69
N LEU A 59 -0.06 -9.26 -1.66
CA LEU A 59 -0.90 -10.43 -1.87
C LEU A 59 -0.97 -11.19 -0.55
N GLY A 60 -2.16 -11.67 -0.22
CA GLY A 60 -2.40 -12.46 0.99
C GLY A 60 -3.44 -13.53 0.72
N TRP A 61 -3.28 -14.67 1.39
CA TRP A 61 -4.27 -15.75 1.37
C TRP A 61 -4.97 -15.80 2.71
N ALA A 62 -6.30 -15.83 2.68
CA ALA A 62 -7.08 -16.16 3.86
C ALA A 62 -6.97 -17.67 4.13
N PRO A 63 -6.92 -18.10 5.40
CA PRO A 63 -7.03 -19.52 5.73
C PRO A 63 -8.31 -20.11 5.13
N HIS A 64 -8.20 -21.28 4.49
CA HIS A 64 -9.37 -22.01 4.03
C HIS A 64 -10.08 -22.68 5.22
N GLU A 65 -11.40 -22.84 5.16
CA GLU A 65 -12.17 -23.48 6.26
C GLU A 65 -11.69 -24.91 6.57
N SER A 66 -11.21 -25.63 5.55
CA SER A 66 -10.64 -26.97 5.72
C SER A 66 -9.19 -26.99 6.22
N GLN A 67 -8.60 -25.83 6.52
CA GLN A 67 -7.23 -25.78 6.99
C GLN A 67 -7.10 -26.50 8.34
N GLN A 68 -6.24 -27.52 8.35
CA GLN A 68 -5.98 -28.31 9.55
C GLN A 68 -5.48 -27.42 10.68
N LYS A 69 -6.16 -27.49 11.83
CA LYS A 69 -5.74 -26.81 13.05
C LYS A 69 -4.72 -27.69 13.78
N PRO A 70 -3.66 -27.09 14.37
CA PRO A 70 -2.72 -27.86 15.18
C PRO A 70 -3.47 -28.54 16.33
N LEU A 71 -3.14 -29.81 16.57
CA LEU A 71 -3.67 -30.56 17.70
C LEU A 71 -3.17 -29.98 19.04
N ARG A 72 -3.87 -30.32 20.12
CA ARG A 72 -3.47 -29.89 21.48
C ARG A 72 -2.05 -30.40 21.78
N ARG A 73 -1.20 -29.53 22.35
CA ARG A 73 0.14 -29.94 22.81
C ARG A 73 0.02 -31.16 23.74
N GLY A 74 0.84 -32.19 23.50
CA GLY A 74 0.84 -33.44 24.26
C GLY A 74 -0.18 -34.49 23.80
N SER A 75 -1.00 -34.23 22.77
CA SER A 75 -1.95 -35.23 22.23
C SER A 75 -1.35 -36.17 21.18
N ALA A 76 -0.01 -36.28 21.11
CA ALA A 76 0.65 -37.13 20.14
C ALA A 76 0.40 -38.60 20.48
N THR A 77 -0.12 -39.36 19.53
CA THR A 77 -0.37 -40.81 19.67
C THR A 77 0.64 -41.67 18.93
N VAL A 78 1.43 -41.07 18.04
CA VAL A 78 2.41 -41.77 17.17
C VAL A 78 3.73 -41.00 17.18
N SER A 79 4.85 -41.74 17.23
CA SER A 79 6.19 -41.18 17.15
C SER A 79 6.57 -40.87 15.71
N LEU A 80 7.07 -39.64 15.46
CA LEU A 80 7.61 -39.23 14.15
C LEU A 80 8.82 -40.09 13.71
N LYS A 81 9.58 -40.63 14.66
CA LYS A 81 10.71 -41.55 14.38
C LYS A 81 10.22 -42.82 13.68
N ASP A 82 9.06 -43.32 14.08
CA ASP A 82 8.50 -44.56 13.54
C ASP A 82 7.91 -44.35 12.13
N VAL A 83 7.45 -43.12 11.83
CA VAL A 83 6.87 -42.74 10.53
C VAL A 83 7.95 -42.38 9.51
N LEU A 84 8.99 -41.66 9.93
CA LEU A 84 10.02 -41.11 9.03
C LEU A 84 11.30 -41.97 8.98
N GLY A 85 11.41 -42.99 9.83
CA GLY A 85 12.63 -43.78 10.03
C GLY A 85 12.87 -44.95 9.08
N LYS A 86 12.14 -45.07 7.97
CA LYS A 86 12.39 -46.10 6.95
C LYS A 86 12.75 -45.49 5.60
N ASN A 87 14.04 -45.31 5.40
CA ASN A 87 14.65 -45.39 4.08
C ASN A 87 15.57 -46.62 4.13
N ASP A 88 15.06 -47.75 3.65
CA ASP A 88 15.91 -48.82 3.11
C ASP A 88 16.32 -48.44 1.69
#